data_AF-A0A316MAD0-F1
#
_entry.id   AF-A0A316MAD0-F1
#
_cell.length_a   1.000
_cell.length_b   1.000
_cell.length_c   1.000
_cell.angle_alpha   90.00
_cell.angle_beta   90.00
_cell.angle_gamma   90.00
#
_symmetry.space_group_name_H-M   'P 1'
#
loop_
_entity.id
_entity.type
_entity.pdbx_description
1 polymer ?
#
loop_
_entity_poly.entity_id
_entity_poly.type
_entity_poly.pdbx_seq_one_letter_code
_entity_poly.pdbx_strand_id
1 'polypeptide(L)'
;MSIAGLTLARMIKRENTSIRKVRCPMALLSGGGKLSGKSQSIVTTRRPKTRESGFGVKAGNTGGLYKIDKSVSAYELSPDHPVRITFSIPQDIDIFSGFGLWYAVDTNEPSEIKVRQIAGEKHRLTNKLFERPNWSKLGSMWLGDSELPSEVTFEFTTIATTRFYVYQALAGTVSEPQLDIAPPALKKNMYTFAPEALFILEEGTIKIEGKEITSTKEITLKNCNRCGRYLPINTANERQHLSFSNHCTAAHKVPCQHTTFSKLKKPGESEPSLILRNGFQLECRFCKKFRVNAALNPQRTVGQMREDGQRRRAIELLVNKAIGRSPVVQYRKEHDGRELSDDIWEKFDKKCFKCKTPLKLNQVNLDHTRPLSLLWPLDSTATALCKDCNTDKRAKMPSEFYTENELQELAYITGLSLEELKSGHPNVEVLDLLWRRREWIFSVFFEDPNFAKIHQGKDTRHLIVKALDKASQRAPEEQRYSFTEAYAAFLRNKN
;
A
#
# COMPACT_ATOMS: atom_id res chain seq x y z
N MET A 1 -43.02 51.18 71.87
CA MET A 1 -41.97 51.99 72.52
C MET A 1 -41.19 52.70 71.43
N SER A 2 -40.95 53.98 71.67
CA SER A 2 -40.51 54.98 70.70
C SER A 2 -38.98 55.18 70.73
N ILE A 3 -38.49 55.96 69.75
CA ILE A 3 -37.31 56.84 69.76
C ILE A 3 -35.99 56.34 69.12
N ALA A 4 -35.72 56.98 67.95
CA ALA A 4 -34.48 57.61 67.44
C ALA A 4 -33.16 56.80 67.31
N GLY A 5 -32.25 57.10 66.38
CA GLY A 5 -32.17 58.17 65.38
C GLY A 5 -30.72 58.34 64.89
N LEU A 6 -30.59 59.06 63.75
CA LEU A 6 -29.46 59.85 63.26
C LEU A 6 -28.21 59.24 62.57
N THR A 7 -28.27 59.30 61.23
CA THR A 7 -27.45 60.04 60.25
C THR A 7 -25.92 60.26 60.36
N LEU A 8 -25.27 59.89 59.24
CA LEU A 8 -24.31 60.62 58.38
C LEU A 8 -22.80 60.82 58.74
N ALA A 9 -21.98 60.15 57.90
CA ALA A 9 -20.83 60.62 57.11
C ALA A 9 -19.53 61.15 57.78
N ARG A 10 -18.40 60.52 57.40
CA ARG A 10 -17.38 61.12 56.51
C ARG A 10 -16.27 60.13 56.10
N MET A 11 -16.05 60.07 54.77
CA MET A 11 -14.77 60.14 54.01
C MET A 11 -13.59 59.21 54.41
N ILE A 12 -12.78 58.57 53.56
CA ILE A 12 -12.43 58.52 52.12
C ILE A 12 -11.44 57.31 52.09
N LYS A 13 -11.42 56.36 51.13
CA LYS A 13 -10.67 56.44 49.86
C LYS A 13 -10.86 55.13 49.07
N ARG A 14 -11.25 55.34 47.81
CA ARG A 14 -11.15 54.53 46.58
C ARG A 14 -10.38 53.20 46.64
N GLU A 15 -10.99 52.15 46.09
CA GLU A 15 -10.38 51.35 45.01
C GLU A 15 -11.45 50.80 44.05
N ASN A 16 -11.18 50.92 42.76
CA ASN A 16 -12.08 50.68 41.63
C ASN A 16 -12.36 49.19 41.41
N THR A 17 -13.63 48.78 41.32
CA THR A 17 -14.03 47.64 40.46
C THR A 17 -15.39 47.91 39.82
N SER A 18 -15.40 47.94 38.48
CA SER A 18 -16.57 48.12 37.64
C SER A 18 -17.18 46.77 37.27
N ILE A 19 -18.50 46.70 37.45
CA ILE A 19 -19.40 45.59 37.18
C ILE A 19 -19.60 45.41 35.67
N ARG A 20 -19.47 44.17 35.16
CA ARG A 20 -20.18 43.74 33.94
C ARG A 20 -20.72 42.31 34.06
N LYS A 21 -22.07 42.27 34.12
CA LYS A 21 -23.02 41.24 33.65
C LYS A 21 -22.51 39.80 33.50
N VAL A 22 -22.97 38.97 34.44
CA VAL A 22 -22.95 37.51 34.41
C VAL A 22 -23.77 36.99 33.21
N ARG A 23 -23.08 36.36 32.25
CA ARG A 23 -23.68 35.39 31.33
C ARG A 23 -23.23 34.01 31.79
N CYS A 24 -24.21 33.12 31.94
CA CYS A 24 -24.03 31.71 32.28
C CYS A 24 -23.39 30.95 31.10
N PRO A 25 -22.31 30.17 31.32
CA PRO A 25 -21.99 29.03 30.48
C PRO A 25 -22.16 27.73 31.29
N MET A 26 -22.96 26.81 30.75
CA MET A 26 -23.09 25.43 31.20
C MET A 26 -21.71 24.80 31.46
N ALA A 27 -21.52 24.33 32.70
CA ALA A 27 -20.36 23.59 33.12
C ALA A 27 -20.32 22.21 32.43
N LEU A 28 -19.23 21.96 31.71
CA LEU A 28 -18.74 20.63 31.37
C LEU A 28 -18.32 19.94 32.67
N LEU A 29 -19.05 18.90 33.06
CA LEU A 29 -18.65 18.01 34.14
C LEU A 29 -17.40 17.23 33.74
N SER A 30 -16.32 17.56 34.44
CA SER A 30 -15.09 16.82 34.58
C SER A 30 -15.34 15.52 35.36
N GLY A 31 -14.97 14.38 34.77
CA GLY A 31 -15.03 13.06 35.39
C GLY A 31 -13.84 12.20 34.99
N GLY A 32 -12.63 12.76 35.02
CA GLY A 32 -11.38 12.05 34.81
C GLY A 32 -10.99 11.27 36.07
N GLY A 33 -11.55 10.07 36.23
CA GLY A 33 -11.05 9.09 37.19
C GLY A 33 -9.67 8.58 36.77
N LYS A 34 -8.63 8.97 37.49
CA LYS A 34 -7.26 8.46 37.32
C LYS A 34 -7.24 6.94 37.54
N LEU A 35 -7.08 6.18 36.46
CA LEU A 35 -6.66 4.78 36.52
C LEU A 35 -5.19 4.71 36.94
N SER A 36 -4.83 3.75 37.78
CA SER A 36 -3.48 3.59 38.33
C SER A 36 -2.43 3.39 37.21
N GLY A 37 -1.31 4.11 37.32
CA GLY A 37 -0.33 4.32 36.24
C GLY A 37 0.44 3.11 35.72
N LYS A 38 0.17 1.88 36.19
CA LYS A 38 0.84 0.66 35.71
C LYS A 38 0.13 -0.04 34.56
N SER A 39 -1.18 0.16 34.38
CA SER A 39 -1.98 -0.49 33.31
C SER A 39 -2.09 0.33 32.02
N GLN A 40 -1.86 1.65 32.07
CA GLN A 40 -1.80 2.50 30.87
C GLN A 40 -0.45 2.47 30.14
N SER A 41 0.64 2.08 30.82
CA SER A 41 2.01 2.21 30.28
C SER A 41 2.36 1.16 29.22
N ILE A 42 1.69 0.00 29.22
CA ILE A 42 1.95 -1.10 28.26
C ILE A 42 1.22 -0.88 26.93
N VAL A 43 0.08 -0.18 26.94
CA VAL A 43 -0.79 -0.04 25.76
C VAL A 43 -0.25 0.96 24.72
N THR A 44 0.63 1.88 25.16
CA THR A 44 1.13 3.03 24.39
C THR A 44 2.65 3.13 24.30
N THR A 45 3.40 2.21 24.91
CA THR A 45 4.87 2.26 24.87
C THR A 45 5.37 2.11 23.43
N ARG A 46 5.81 3.24 22.85
CA ARG A 46 6.64 3.20 21.65
C ARG A 46 7.92 2.47 22.03
N ARG A 47 8.34 1.52 21.19
CA ARG A 47 9.64 0.86 21.38
C ARG A 47 10.73 1.95 21.44
N PRO A 48 11.78 1.75 22.25
CA PRO A 48 12.97 2.57 22.19
C PRO A 48 13.45 2.71 20.73
N LYS A 49 13.91 3.90 20.35
CA LYS A 49 14.39 4.16 18.99
C LYS A 49 15.69 3.38 18.78
N THR A 50 15.61 2.22 18.14
CA THR A 50 16.79 1.40 17.79
C THR A 50 17.42 1.80 16.46
N ARG A 51 17.07 2.99 15.94
CA ARG A 51 17.32 3.37 14.55
C ARG A 51 18.04 4.69 14.42
N GLU A 52 19.16 4.66 13.71
CA GLU A 52 19.84 5.83 13.17
C GLU A 52 19.76 5.79 11.64
N SER A 53 19.41 6.92 11.00
CA SER A 53 19.31 6.97 9.54
C SER A 53 20.70 6.80 8.95
N GLY A 54 20.94 5.70 8.25
CA GLY A 54 22.26 5.39 7.68
C GLY A 54 22.72 6.34 6.56
N PHE A 55 21.85 7.21 6.03
CA PHE A 55 22.19 8.08 4.91
C PHE A 55 21.53 9.47 5.00
N GLY A 56 22.31 10.50 4.69
CA GLY A 56 21.91 11.90 4.71
C GLY A 56 20.88 12.26 3.63
N VAL A 57 20.19 13.38 3.84
CA VAL A 57 19.35 14.02 2.82
C VAL A 57 20.29 14.76 1.86
N LYS A 58 20.11 14.64 0.53
CA LYS A 58 20.94 15.40 -0.42
C LYS A 58 20.65 16.89 -0.25
N ALA A 59 21.67 17.71 -0.09
CA ALA A 59 21.53 19.16 0.14
C ALA A 59 20.52 19.79 -0.84
N GLY A 60 19.61 20.62 -0.33
CA GLY A 60 18.54 21.26 -1.10
C GLY A 60 17.32 20.39 -1.44
N ASN A 61 17.34 19.06 -1.19
CA ASN A 61 16.22 18.18 -1.54
C ASN A 61 15.35 17.84 -0.33
N THR A 62 14.12 18.33 -0.29
CA THR A 62 13.20 18.06 0.84
C THR A 62 12.29 16.85 0.60
N GLY A 63 12.16 16.40 -0.65
CA GLY A 63 11.14 15.44 -1.06
C GLY A 63 9.72 16.02 -1.10
N GLY A 64 9.54 17.30 -0.78
CA GLY A 64 8.28 18.05 -0.85
C GLY A 64 8.13 18.89 -2.12
N LEU A 65 8.97 18.67 -3.13
CA LEU A 65 8.94 19.40 -4.40
C LEU A 65 8.34 18.55 -5.52
N TYR A 66 7.62 19.20 -6.42
CA TYR A 66 7.15 18.59 -7.67
C TYR A 66 7.36 19.55 -8.86
N LYS A 67 7.36 19.00 -10.07
CA LYS A 67 7.25 19.77 -11.32
C LYS A 67 6.28 19.06 -12.27
N ILE A 68 5.76 19.79 -13.25
CA ILE A 68 4.98 19.24 -14.35
C ILE A 68 5.87 19.24 -15.59
N ASP A 69 5.83 18.15 -16.32
CA ASP A 69 6.53 17.96 -17.59
C ASP A 69 5.54 17.46 -18.65
N LYS A 70 6.00 17.25 -19.88
CA LYS A 70 5.16 16.75 -20.98
C LYS A 70 5.75 15.47 -21.58
N SER A 71 4.88 14.66 -22.18
CA SER A 71 5.30 13.53 -23.02
C SER A 71 6.29 13.97 -24.09
N VAL A 72 7.33 13.18 -24.32
CA VAL A 72 8.34 13.41 -25.35
C VAL A 72 7.82 13.06 -26.74
N SER A 73 7.01 12.00 -26.85
CA SER A 73 6.40 11.61 -28.11
C SER A 73 5.00 11.02 -27.91
N ALA A 74 4.22 11.01 -28.99
CA ALA A 74 2.87 10.47 -29.02
C ALA A 74 2.62 9.73 -30.34
N TYR A 75 1.87 8.64 -30.26
CA TYR A 75 1.54 7.77 -31.38
C TYR A 75 0.05 7.45 -31.37
N GLU A 76 -0.52 7.24 -32.54
CA GLU A 76 -1.80 6.57 -32.68
C GLU A 76 -1.58 5.07 -32.42
N LEU A 77 -2.42 4.50 -31.57
CA LEU A 77 -2.47 3.07 -31.31
C LEU A 77 -3.84 2.58 -31.77
N SER A 78 -3.89 1.74 -32.79
CA SER A 78 -5.12 1.16 -33.33
C SER A 78 -4.93 -0.34 -33.64
N PRO A 79 -5.99 -1.10 -33.93
CA PRO A 79 -5.86 -2.48 -34.38
C PRO A 79 -4.93 -2.66 -35.59
N ASP A 80 -4.93 -1.68 -36.50
CA ASP A 80 -4.12 -1.69 -37.72
C ASP A 80 -2.72 -1.07 -37.53
N HIS A 81 -2.55 -0.27 -36.46
CA HIS A 81 -1.33 0.48 -36.17
C HIS A 81 -0.86 0.19 -34.75
N PRO A 82 -0.19 -0.95 -34.52
CA PRO A 82 0.46 -1.23 -33.25
C PRO A 82 1.65 -0.29 -33.03
N VAL A 83 2.01 -0.07 -31.77
CA VAL A 83 3.25 0.63 -31.41
C VAL A 83 4.26 -0.41 -30.97
N ARG A 84 5.44 -0.42 -31.59
CA ARG A 84 6.56 -1.31 -31.24
C ARG A 84 7.70 -0.50 -30.66
N ILE A 85 8.28 -1.01 -29.59
CA ILE A 85 9.43 -0.39 -28.93
C ILE A 85 10.52 -1.44 -28.79
N THR A 86 11.64 -1.20 -29.46
CA THR A 86 12.85 -2.02 -29.39
C THR A 86 13.88 -1.32 -28.53
N PHE A 87 14.44 -2.05 -27.57
CA PHE A 87 15.55 -1.62 -26.74
C PHE A 87 16.76 -2.49 -27.10
N SER A 88 17.87 -1.87 -27.49
CA SER A 88 19.16 -2.55 -27.60
C SER A 88 20.01 -2.12 -26.42
N ILE A 89 20.29 -3.06 -25.53
CA ILE A 89 20.85 -2.83 -24.20
C ILE A 89 22.30 -3.34 -24.17
N PRO A 90 23.30 -2.47 -23.98
CA PRO A 90 24.66 -2.94 -23.69
C PRO A 90 24.69 -3.78 -22.42
N GLN A 91 25.50 -4.83 -22.44
CA GLN A 91 25.67 -5.75 -21.33
C GLN A 91 27.15 -5.97 -21.04
N ASP A 92 27.41 -6.32 -19.79
CA ASP A 92 28.69 -6.83 -19.34
C ASP A 92 28.44 -7.78 -18.17
N ILE A 93 29.36 -8.70 -17.95
CA ILE A 93 29.28 -9.72 -16.91
C ILE A 93 29.30 -9.04 -15.54
N ASP A 94 28.36 -9.43 -14.67
CA ASP A 94 28.22 -8.89 -13.32
C ASP A 94 27.93 -7.37 -13.25
N ILE A 95 27.61 -6.73 -14.37
CA ILE A 95 27.12 -5.36 -14.43
C ILE A 95 25.59 -5.39 -14.56
N PHE A 96 24.90 -4.49 -13.85
CA PHE A 96 23.46 -4.40 -14.06
C PHE A 96 23.16 -3.81 -15.43
N SER A 97 22.24 -4.42 -16.15
CA SER A 97 21.67 -3.86 -17.38
C SER A 97 20.16 -3.80 -17.25
N GLY A 98 19.55 -2.89 -18.01
CA GLY A 98 18.12 -2.75 -17.95
C GLY A 98 17.54 -1.84 -19.02
N PHE A 99 16.22 -1.92 -19.13
CA PHE A 99 15.42 -1.03 -19.94
C PHE A 99 14.13 -0.68 -19.21
N GLY A 100 13.49 0.40 -19.62
CA GLY A 100 12.12 0.66 -19.22
C GLY A 100 11.61 1.99 -19.71
N LEU A 101 10.31 2.19 -19.56
CA LEU A 101 9.63 3.37 -20.03
C LEU A 101 8.46 3.75 -19.12
N TRP A 102 8.19 5.04 -19.05
CA TRP A 102 6.93 5.58 -18.54
C TRP A 102 6.07 5.99 -19.74
N TYR A 103 4.87 5.44 -19.83
CA TYR A 103 3.92 5.71 -20.92
C TYR A 103 2.52 5.96 -20.38
N ALA A 104 1.64 6.50 -21.21
CA ALA A 104 0.21 6.54 -20.93
C ALA A 104 -0.55 6.12 -22.18
N VAL A 105 -1.71 5.50 -21.98
CA VAL A 105 -2.66 5.22 -23.06
C VAL A 105 -3.99 5.87 -22.69
N ASP A 106 -4.64 6.53 -23.64
CA ASP A 106 -5.96 7.14 -23.43
C ASP A 106 -7.07 6.09 -23.47
N THR A 107 -7.01 5.11 -22.56
CA THR A 107 -8.05 4.09 -22.37
C THR A 107 -8.66 4.20 -20.98
N ASN A 108 -9.96 3.94 -20.87
CA ASN A 108 -10.62 3.72 -19.58
C ASN A 108 -10.52 2.25 -19.15
N GLU A 109 -10.20 1.34 -20.07
CA GLU A 109 -10.18 -0.11 -19.86
C GLU A 109 -8.79 -0.67 -20.20
N PRO A 110 -7.87 -0.74 -19.21
CA PRO A 110 -6.53 -1.27 -19.40
C PRO A 110 -6.47 -2.68 -20.03
N SER A 111 -7.50 -3.50 -19.81
CA SER A 111 -7.62 -4.84 -20.39
C SER A 111 -7.69 -4.84 -21.93
N GLU A 112 -8.09 -3.73 -22.55
CA GLU A 112 -8.12 -3.55 -24.00
C GLU A 112 -6.74 -3.44 -24.62
N ILE A 113 -5.74 -3.01 -23.83
CA ILE A 113 -4.37 -2.84 -24.29
C ILE A 113 -3.57 -4.10 -23.96
N LYS A 114 -3.01 -4.72 -25.00
CA LYS A 114 -2.15 -5.89 -24.84
C LYS A 114 -0.70 -5.47 -25.06
N VAL A 115 0.13 -5.75 -24.07
CA VAL A 115 1.58 -5.55 -24.11
C VAL A 115 2.24 -6.91 -24.22
N ARG A 116 2.95 -7.17 -25.33
CA ARG A 116 3.60 -8.45 -25.60
C ARG A 116 5.05 -8.24 -25.92
N GLN A 117 5.93 -9.05 -25.35
CA GLN A 117 7.29 -9.16 -25.87
C GLN A 117 7.25 -10.05 -27.12
N ILE A 118 7.66 -9.51 -28.27
CA ILE A 118 7.59 -10.19 -29.57
C ILE A 118 8.95 -10.69 -30.06
N ALA A 119 10.04 -10.15 -29.55
CA ALA A 119 11.40 -10.57 -29.88
C ALA A 119 12.35 -10.39 -28.69
N GLY A 120 13.51 -11.04 -28.77
CA GLY A 120 14.61 -10.84 -27.83
C GLY A 120 14.60 -11.72 -26.59
N GLU A 121 15.56 -11.44 -25.71
CA GLU A 121 15.77 -12.20 -24.47
C GLU A 121 14.67 -11.98 -23.44
N LYS A 122 14.27 -13.04 -22.73
CA LYS A 122 13.20 -12.97 -21.73
C LYS A 122 13.76 -12.70 -20.35
N HIS A 123 13.54 -11.49 -19.86
CA HIS A 123 13.83 -11.13 -18.48
C HIS A 123 12.54 -10.98 -17.65
N ARG A 124 12.68 -11.09 -16.32
CA ARG A 124 11.57 -10.76 -15.42
C ARG A 124 11.24 -9.29 -15.57
N LEU A 125 9.98 -8.96 -15.78
CA LEU A 125 9.56 -7.59 -16.11
C LEU A 125 8.59 -7.01 -15.09
N THR A 126 8.65 -5.70 -14.91
CA THR A 126 7.54 -4.93 -14.35
C THR A 126 6.71 -4.41 -15.50
N ASN A 127 5.41 -4.73 -15.50
CA ASN A 127 4.43 -4.13 -16.40
C ASN A 127 3.25 -3.66 -15.54
N LYS A 128 3.07 -2.34 -15.51
CA LYS A 128 2.02 -1.66 -14.75
C LYS A 128 1.27 -0.76 -15.72
N LEU A 129 0.21 -1.31 -16.28
CA LEU A 129 -0.73 -0.60 -17.12
C LEU A 129 -1.90 -0.08 -16.27
N PHE A 130 -2.24 1.19 -16.46
CA PHE A 130 -3.28 1.89 -15.73
C PHE A 130 -4.17 2.69 -16.67
N GLU A 131 -5.41 2.91 -16.24
CA GLU A 131 -6.41 3.70 -16.97
C GLU A 131 -6.09 5.19 -16.97
N ARG A 132 -6.62 5.91 -17.95
CA ARG A 132 -6.51 7.36 -18.03
C ARG A 132 -7.12 8.02 -16.77
N PRO A 133 -6.59 9.17 -16.32
CA PRO A 133 -5.49 9.92 -16.91
C PRO A 133 -4.10 9.45 -16.43
N ASN A 134 -4.01 8.30 -15.76
CA ASN A 134 -2.79 7.87 -15.09
C ASN A 134 -1.73 7.37 -16.07
N TRP A 135 -0.48 7.55 -15.66
CA TRP A 135 0.70 7.04 -16.34
C TRP A 135 1.02 5.64 -15.86
N SER A 136 1.48 4.83 -16.80
CA SER A 136 1.89 3.42 -16.71
C SER A 136 3.41 3.29 -16.75
N LYS A 137 3.93 2.10 -16.45
CA LYS A 137 5.35 1.79 -16.60
C LYS A 137 5.62 0.36 -17.05
N LEU A 138 6.65 0.19 -17.86
CA LEU A 138 7.20 -1.09 -18.31
C LEU A 138 8.71 -1.08 -18.06
N GLY A 139 9.31 -2.21 -17.73
CA GLY A 139 10.76 -2.32 -17.71
C GLY A 139 11.29 -3.59 -17.08
N SER A 140 12.59 -3.72 -17.11
CA SER A 140 13.34 -4.80 -16.47
C SER A 140 14.73 -4.29 -16.06
N MET A 141 15.33 -4.97 -15.10
CA MET A 141 16.70 -4.75 -14.66
C MET A 141 17.24 -6.07 -14.11
N TRP A 142 18.38 -6.50 -14.63
CA TRP A 142 19.03 -7.77 -14.32
C TRP A 142 20.54 -7.58 -14.24
N LEU A 143 21.22 -8.57 -13.65
CA LEU A 143 22.68 -8.63 -13.67
C LEU A 143 23.07 -9.34 -14.97
N GLY A 144 23.95 -8.74 -15.76
CA GLY A 144 24.43 -9.30 -17.02
C GLY A 144 25.23 -10.57 -16.79
N ASP A 145 25.04 -11.53 -17.69
CA ASP A 145 25.74 -12.81 -17.76
C ASP A 145 26.48 -12.99 -19.09
N SER A 146 26.52 -11.94 -19.91
CA SER A 146 27.13 -11.88 -21.24
C SER A 146 27.68 -10.48 -21.51
N GLU A 147 28.71 -10.40 -22.34
CA GLU A 147 29.23 -9.15 -22.92
C GLU A 147 28.50 -8.76 -24.22
N LEU A 148 27.64 -9.64 -24.74
CA LEU A 148 26.87 -9.37 -25.96
C LEU A 148 25.67 -8.47 -25.64
N PRO A 149 25.40 -7.43 -26.44
CA PRO A 149 24.21 -6.62 -26.27
C PRO A 149 22.94 -7.48 -26.34
N SER A 150 21.99 -7.19 -25.45
CA SER A 150 20.68 -7.83 -25.46
C SER A 150 19.69 -6.92 -26.17
N GLU A 151 18.90 -7.50 -27.06
CA GLU A 151 17.82 -6.78 -27.73
C GLU A 151 16.47 -7.33 -27.25
N VAL A 152 15.52 -6.43 -26.99
CA VAL A 152 14.15 -6.80 -26.63
C VAL A 152 13.14 -5.89 -27.31
N THR A 153 12.10 -6.47 -27.89
CA THR A 153 11.03 -5.73 -28.56
C THR A 153 9.68 -6.00 -27.93
N PHE A 154 8.99 -4.93 -27.57
CA PHE A 154 7.61 -4.96 -27.07
C PHE A 154 6.66 -4.39 -28.11
N GLU A 155 5.54 -5.07 -28.29
CA GLU A 155 4.42 -4.62 -29.11
C GLU A 155 3.24 -4.28 -28.21
N PHE A 156 2.68 -3.09 -28.44
CA PHE A 156 1.44 -2.60 -27.86
C PHE A 156 0.36 -2.69 -28.93
N THR A 157 -0.73 -3.37 -28.59
CA THR A 157 -1.92 -3.50 -29.44
C THR A 157 -3.17 -3.09 -28.65
N THR A 158 -4.22 -2.73 -29.37
CA THR A 158 -5.52 -2.32 -28.82
C THR A 158 -6.65 -2.90 -29.66
N ILE A 159 -7.86 -2.95 -29.10
CA ILE A 159 -9.08 -3.28 -29.86
C ILE A 159 -9.76 -2.05 -30.46
N ALA A 160 -9.45 -0.85 -29.96
CA ALA A 160 -10.03 0.41 -30.39
C ALA A 160 -8.95 1.50 -30.50
N THR A 161 -9.08 2.37 -31.50
CA THR A 161 -8.13 3.47 -31.75
C THR A 161 -8.04 4.40 -30.55
N THR A 162 -6.81 4.65 -30.10
CA THR A 162 -6.49 5.49 -28.94
C THR A 162 -5.12 6.17 -29.14
N ARG A 163 -4.71 6.97 -28.15
CA ARG A 163 -3.42 7.67 -28.15
C ARG A 163 -2.47 7.00 -27.17
N PHE A 164 -1.24 6.80 -27.62
CA PHE A 164 -0.14 6.24 -26.84
C PHE A 164 0.93 7.32 -26.64
N TYR A 165 1.25 7.65 -25.40
CA TYR A 165 2.20 8.69 -25.03
C TYR A 165 3.42 8.09 -24.38
N VAL A 166 4.61 8.56 -24.74
CA VAL A 166 5.87 8.19 -24.08
C VAL A 166 6.42 9.43 -23.38
N TYR A 167 6.68 9.33 -22.09
CA TYR A 167 7.38 10.38 -21.35
C TYR A 167 8.89 10.19 -21.45
N GLN A 168 9.37 9.00 -21.11
CA GLN A 168 10.79 8.68 -21.18
C GLN A 168 10.93 7.18 -21.33
N ALA A 169 11.87 6.79 -22.20
CA ALA A 169 12.35 5.44 -22.36
C ALA A 169 13.86 5.43 -22.04
N LEU A 170 14.33 4.36 -21.41
CA LEU A 170 15.71 4.17 -20.96
C LEU A 170 16.15 2.77 -21.36
N ALA A 171 17.40 2.64 -21.79
CA ALA A 171 18.12 1.38 -22.00
C ALA A 171 19.59 1.63 -21.70
N GLY A 172 20.27 0.65 -21.12
CA GLY A 172 21.69 0.79 -20.84
C GLY A 172 22.20 -0.10 -19.71
N THR A 173 23.50 0.02 -19.46
CA THR A 173 24.12 -0.46 -18.22
C THR A 173 23.74 0.49 -17.08
N VAL A 174 23.59 -0.06 -15.88
CA VAL A 174 23.11 0.61 -14.68
C VAL A 174 24.22 0.58 -13.65
N SER A 175 24.64 1.76 -13.22
CA SER A 175 25.62 1.92 -12.15
C SER A 175 25.07 2.83 -11.06
N GLU A 176 25.08 2.31 -9.83
CA GLU A 176 24.79 3.10 -8.64
C GLU A 176 25.55 2.47 -7.47
N PRO A 177 26.38 3.21 -6.73
CA PRO A 177 27.24 2.65 -5.68
C PRO A 177 26.53 1.80 -4.61
N GLN A 178 25.23 2.03 -4.38
CA GLN A 178 24.49 1.19 -3.42
C GLN A 178 24.14 -0.20 -3.97
N LEU A 179 24.19 -0.40 -5.28
CA LEU A 179 24.07 -1.73 -5.87
C LEU A 179 25.33 -2.54 -5.56
N ASP A 180 26.52 -1.96 -5.69
CA ASP A 180 27.78 -2.70 -5.50
C ASP A 180 27.87 -3.31 -4.11
N ILE A 181 27.56 -2.51 -3.07
CA ILE A 181 27.63 -2.92 -1.67
C ILE A 181 26.39 -3.68 -1.17
N ALA A 182 25.32 -3.77 -1.96
CA ALA A 182 24.08 -4.40 -1.50
C ALA A 182 24.21 -5.94 -1.43
N PRO A 183 23.69 -6.57 -0.35
CA PRO A 183 23.62 -8.03 -0.27
C PRO A 183 22.84 -8.64 -1.47
N PRO A 184 23.25 -9.82 -1.99
CA PRO A 184 22.58 -10.46 -3.12
C PRO A 184 21.07 -10.65 -2.93
N ALA A 185 20.61 -10.91 -1.70
CA ALA A 185 19.19 -11.03 -1.38
C ALA A 185 18.36 -9.78 -1.73
N LEU A 186 18.95 -8.58 -1.67
CA LEU A 186 18.29 -7.34 -2.07
C LEU A 186 18.31 -7.11 -3.58
N LYS A 187 19.16 -7.81 -4.34
CA LYS A 187 19.29 -7.65 -5.80
C LYS A 187 18.31 -8.50 -6.61
N LYS A 188 17.75 -9.56 -6.01
CA LYS A 188 16.89 -10.55 -6.72
C LYS A 188 15.63 -10.02 -7.41
N ASN A 189 15.13 -8.85 -7.00
CA ASN A 189 13.89 -8.27 -7.55
C ASN A 189 14.05 -6.87 -8.13
N MET A 190 15.24 -6.57 -8.67
CA MET A 190 15.53 -5.24 -9.23
C MET A 190 14.59 -4.82 -10.36
N TYR A 191 14.17 -5.76 -11.21
CA TYR A 191 13.18 -5.50 -12.25
C TYR A 191 11.90 -4.79 -11.75
N THR A 192 11.46 -5.00 -10.51
CA THR A 192 10.24 -4.35 -9.95
C THR A 192 10.38 -2.83 -9.74
N PHE A 193 11.61 -2.32 -9.80
CA PHE A 193 11.95 -0.92 -9.64
C PHE A 193 12.34 -0.27 -10.96
N ALA A 194 12.26 -0.97 -12.09
CA ALA A 194 12.39 -0.32 -13.39
C ALA A 194 11.12 0.52 -13.69
N PRO A 195 11.25 1.66 -14.39
CA PRO A 195 12.51 2.28 -14.81
C PRO A 195 13.15 3.19 -13.74
N GLU A 196 12.54 3.40 -12.56
CA GLU A 196 13.09 4.32 -11.56
C GLU A 196 14.44 3.91 -10.96
N ALA A 197 14.86 2.65 -11.08
CA ALA A 197 16.15 2.14 -10.65
C ALA A 197 17.23 2.19 -11.73
N LEU A 198 16.89 2.61 -12.97
CA LEU A 198 17.84 2.72 -14.06
C LEU A 198 18.63 4.03 -13.88
N PHE A 199 19.79 3.92 -13.24
CA PHE A 199 20.83 4.95 -13.21
C PHE A 199 21.79 4.61 -14.35
N ILE A 200 21.42 5.03 -15.56
CA ILE A 200 22.14 4.66 -16.78
C ILE A 200 23.56 5.24 -16.74
N LEU A 201 24.55 4.38 -16.98
CA LEU A 201 25.95 4.75 -17.13
C LEU A 201 26.33 4.77 -18.61
N GLU A 202 26.16 3.65 -19.30
CA GLU A 202 26.30 3.54 -20.75
C GLU A 202 24.92 3.40 -21.39
N GLU A 203 24.59 4.30 -22.31
CA GLU A 203 23.29 4.32 -22.96
C GLU A 203 23.20 3.24 -24.04
N GLY A 204 22.10 2.50 -24.00
CA GLY A 204 21.65 1.69 -25.12
C GLY A 204 20.84 2.50 -26.13
N THR A 205 20.42 1.86 -27.21
CA THR A 205 19.57 2.49 -28.22
C THR A 205 18.11 2.11 -28.03
N ILE A 206 17.22 3.03 -28.42
CA ILE A 206 15.78 2.86 -28.28
C ILE A 206 15.15 3.25 -29.61
N LYS A 207 14.40 2.33 -30.21
CA LYS A 207 13.64 2.57 -31.44
C LYS A 207 12.16 2.41 -31.14
N ILE A 208 11.36 3.42 -31.50
CA ILE A 208 9.90 3.36 -31.40
C ILE A 208 9.34 3.43 -32.81
N GLU A 209 8.58 2.41 -33.20
CA GLU A 209 7.89 2.31 -34.48
C GLU A 209 6.39 2.41 -34.23
N GLY A 210 5.74 3.34 -34.91
CA GLY A 210 4.31 3.58 -34.80
C GLY A 210 3.91 4.81 -35.60
N LYS A 211 2.60 5.03 -35.78
CA LYS A 211 2.08 6.22 -36.45
C LYS A 211 2.17 7.41 -35.50
N GLU A 212 3.22 8.22 -35.62
CA GLU A 212 3.44 9.40 -34.78
C GLU A 212 2.32 10.43 -34.99
N ILE A 213 1.90 11.07 -33.89
CA ILE A 213 0.85 12.11 -33.90
C ILE A 213 1.31 13.33 -33.13
N THR A 214 0.81 14.50 -33.52
CA THR A 214 1.06 15.75 -32.79
C THR A 214 0.12 15.86 -31.59
N SER A 215 0.51 15.27 -30.47
CA SER A 215 -0.21 15.36 -29.21
C SER A 215 0.76 15.36 -28.04
N THR A 216 0.37 15.99 -26.92
CA THR A 216 1.17 15.96 -25.70
C THR A 216 0.28 15.63 -24.50
N LYS A 217 0.87 15.00 -23.49
CA LYS A 217 0.21 14.69 -22.22
C LYS A 217 1.08 15.13 -21.06
N GLU A 218 0.47 15.79 -20.08
CA GLU A 218 1.18 16.22 -18.88
C GLU A 218 1.51 15.04 -17.95
N ILE A 219 2.66 15.14 -17.30
CA ILE A 219 3.10 14.19 -16.27
C ILE A 219 3.60 14.95 -15.05
N THR A 220 3.20 14.47 -13.87
CA THR A 220 3.69 15.03 -12.60
C THR A 220 4.92 14.29 -12.13
N LEU A 221 5.98 15.03 -11.81
CA LEU A 221 7.24 14.49 -11.34
C LEU A 221 7.51 14.97 -9.92
N LYS A 222 7.81 14.04 -9.01
CA LYS A 222 8.14 14.32 -7.61
C LYS A 222 9.63 14.20 -7.37
N ASN A 223 10.21 15.14 -6.63
CA ASN A 223 11.60 15.08 -6.19
C ASN A 223 11.80 13.99 -5.12
N CYS A 224 12.88 13.23 -5.25
CA CYS A 224 13.36 12.32 -4.21
C CYS A 224 14.38 13.01 -3.30
N ASN A 225 14.16 12.99 -1.99
CA ASN A 225 15.09 13.57 -1.00
C ASN A 225 16.47 12.88 -0.90
N ARG A 226 16.67 11.71 -1.53
CA ARG A 226 17.96 10.97 -1.51
C ARG A 226 18.75 11.14 -2.79
N CYS A 227 18.19 10.75 -3.94
CA CYS A 227 18.91 10.87 -5.21
C CYS A 227 18.75 12.25 -5.86
N GLY A 228 17.76 13.04 -5.46
CA GLY A 228 17.47 14.36 -6.04
C GLY A 228 16.77 14.31 -7.41
N ARG A 229 16.56 13.13 -8.00
CA ARG A 229 15.85 13.00 -9.27
C ARG A 229 14.36 13.38 -9.11
N TYR A 230 13.83 14.02 -10.14
CA TYR A 230 12.39 14.20 -10.33
C TYR A 230 11.86 12.98 -11.09
N LEU A 231 10.99 12.20 -10.45
CA LEU A 231 10.50 10.95 -11.02
C LEU A 231 8.96 10.92 -11.06
N PRO A 232 8.37 10.24 -12.06
CA PRO A 232 6.92 10.22 -12.24
C PRO A 232 6.10 9.73 -11.04
N ILE A 233 4.96 10.39 -10.81
CA ILE A 233 3.89 10.00 -9.90
C ILE A 233 2.52 10.18 -10.56
N ASN A 234 1.55 9.35 -10.17
CA ASN A 234 0.15 9.53 -10.51
C ASN A 234 -0.56 10.33 -9.42
N THR A 235 -1.21 11.43 -9.80
CA THR A 235 -1.95 12.31 -8.89
C THR A 235 -3.46 12.05 -8.92
N ALA A 236 -4.01 11.65 -10.07
CA ALA A 236 -5.43 11.30 -10.20
C ALA A 236 -5.77 10.03 -9.41
N ASN A 237 -4.93 9.00 -9.49
CA ASN A 237 -5.01 7.83 -8.63
C ASN A 237 -3.65 7.52 -7.98
N GLU A 238 -3.43 8.09 -6.79
CA GLU A 238 -2.18 7.91 -6.05
C GLU A 238 -1.87 6.46 -5.65
N ARG A 239 -2.84 5.54 -5.75
CA ARG A 239 -2.66 4.11 -5.44
C ARG A 239 -1.98 3.35 -6.59
N GLN A 240 -1.99 3.92 -7.79
CA GLN A 240 -1.32 3.40 -8.98
C GLN A 240 0.14 3.90 -8.99
N HIS A 241 1.00 3.18 -8.27
CA HIS A 241 2.38 3.61 -8.02
C HIS A 241 3.27 3.51 -9.24
N LEU A 242 3.91 4.63 -9.58
CA LEU A 242 5.06 4.69 -10.46
C LEU A 242 6.36 4.57 -9.64
N SER A 243 7.02 5.70 -9.39
CA SER A 243 8.35 5.78 -8.80
C SER A 243 8.35 5.95 -7.29
N PHE A 244 7.19 6.25 -6.69
CA PHE A 244 7.00 6.46 -5.25
C PHE A 244 5.84 5.61 -4.74
N SER A 245 5.95 5.15 -3.48
CA SER A 245 4.83 4.54 -2.77
C SER A 245 4.12 5.57 -1.90
N ASN A 246 2.85 5.34 -1.56
CA ASN A 246 2.12 6.26 -0.68
C ASN A 246 2.67 6.29 0.75
N HIS A 247 2.41 7.40 1.43
CA HIS A 247 2.62 7.57 2.86
C HIS A 247 1.47 6.99 3.68
N CYS A 248 0.27 7.55 3.54
CA CYS A 248 -0.92 7.07 4.22
C CYS A 248 -1.72 6.13 3.31
N THR A 249 -1.90 4.89 3.75
CA THR A 249 -2.69 3.88 3.01
C THR A 249 -3.83 3.30 3.82
N ALA A 250 -3.81 3.46 5.14
CA ALA A 250 -4.90 3.01 6.00
C ALA A 250 -6.04 4.03 5.96
N ALA A 251 -7.29 3.55 5.86
CA ALA A 251 -8.49 4.39 5.74
C ALA A 251 -8.55 5.51 6.80
N HIS A 252 -8.31 5.20 8.08
CA HIS A 252 -8.30 6.17 9.19
C HIS A 252 -7.13 7.19 9.15
N LYS A 253 -6.19 7.06 8.22
CA LYS A 253 -5.05 7.99 8.02
C LYS A 253 -5.17 8.81 6.73
N VAL A 254 -6.24 8.60 5.97
CA VAL A 254 -6.53 9.27 4.71
C VAL A 254 -7.74 10.18 4.94
N PRO A 255 -7.69 11.48 4.59
CA PRO A 255 -6.61 12.17 3.90
C PRO A 255 -5.34 12.34 4.75
N CYS A 256 -4.18 12.31 4.10
CA CYS A 256 -2.87 12.41 4.74
C CYS A 256 -2.65 13.81 5.31
N GLN A 257 -2.60 13.90 6.64
CA GLN A 257 -2.37 15.16 7.37
C GLN A 257 -0.89 15.55 7.51
N HIS A 258 0.04 14.75 6.97
CA HIS A 258 1.48 14.99 7.13
C HIS A 258 2.01 15.89 6.01
N THR A 259 2.26 17.16 6.34
CA THR A 259 2.65 18.24 5.40
C THR A 259 3.67 17.83 4.35
N THR A 260 4.84 17.29 4.74
CA THR A 260 5.93 16.97 3.80
C THR A 260 5.59 15.85 2.81
N PHE A 261 4.57 15.05 3.10
CA PHE A 261 4.17 13.91 2.26
C PHE A 261 2.97 14.23 1.36
N SER A 262 2.05 15.08 1.84
CA SER A 262 0.80 15.39 1.13
C SER A 262 0.77 16.77 0.48
N LYS A 263 1.58 17.72 0.92
CA LYS A 263 1.60 19.09 0.38
C LYS A 263 2.90 19.32 -0.39
N LEU A 264 2.80 19.30 -1.72
CA LEU A 264 3.94 19.50 -2.61
C LEU A 264 3.90 20.92 -3.20
N LYS A 265 5.07 21.48 -3.42
CA LYS A 265 5.25 22.82 -4.02
C LYS A 265 6.16 22.77 -5.24
N LYS A 266 6.01 23.71 -6.16
CA LYS A 266 7.00 23.86 -7.24
C LYS A 266 8.29 24.49 -6.72
N PRO A 267 9.44 24.29 -7.38
CA PRO A 267 10.65 25.02 -7.05
C PRO A 267 10.40 26.53 -7.04
N GLY A 268 10.86 27.22 -6.00
CA GLY A 268 10.68 28.67 -5.82
C GLY A 268 9.37 29.09 -5.14
N GLU A 269 8.36 28.23 -5.03
CA GLU A 269 7.11 28.55 -4.34
C GLU A 269 7.28 28.51 -2.81
N SER A 270 6.63 29.46 -2.11
CA SER A 270 6.51 29.47 -0.65
C SER A 270 5.45 28.48 -0.17
N GLU A 271 4.30 28.47 -0.84
CA GLU A 271 3.12 27.68 -0.49
C GLU A 271 2.95 26.43 -1.38
N PRO A 272 2.33 25.36 -0.86
CA PRO A 272 2.06 24.16 -1.64
C PRO A 272 0.90 24.37 -2.62
N SER A 273 1.14 24.04 -3.88
CA SER A 273 0.17 24.12 -4.97
C SER A 273 -0.42 22.75 -5.36
N LEU A 274 0.11 21.64 -4.84
CA LEU A 274 -0.42 20.29 -5.07
C LEU A 274 -0.70 19.59 -3.74
N ILE A 275 -1.97 19.25 -3.50
CA ILE A 275 -2.44 18.57 -2.29
C ILE A 275 -2.85 17.14 -2.64
N LEU A 276 -2.16 16.18 -2.03
CA LEU A 276 -2.36 14.75 -2.22
C LEU A 276 -3.21 14.16 -1.09
N ARG A 277 -4.17 13.31 -1.46
CA ARG A 277 -5.04 12.57 -0.55
C ARG A 277 -4.29 11.52 0.25
N ASN A 278 -3.46 10.69 -0.38
CA ASN A 278 -2.70 9.63 0.30
C ASN A 278 -1.28 10.10 0.67
N GLY A 279 -0.75 11.06 -0.07
CA GLY A 279 0.63 11.53 0.01
C GLY A 279 1.63 10.49 -0.49
N PHE A 280 2.81 10.94 -0.91
CA PHE A 280 3.90 10.06 -1.32
C PHE A 280 5.05 10.10 -0.32
N GLN A 281 5.76 8.99 -0.19
CA GLN A 281 7.01 8.91 0.59
C GLN A 281 8.04 9.95 0.08
N LEU A 282 8.95 10.38 0.96
CA LEU A 282 9.98 11.38 0.58
C LEU A 282 11.01 10.77 -0.39
N GLU A 283 11.29 9.48 -0.22
CA GLU A 283 12.17 8.68 -1.05
C GLU A 283 11.42 8.00 -2.21
N CYS A 284 12.06 7.92 -3.39
CA CYS A 284 11.60 7.02 -4.44
C CYS A 284 11.73 5.56 -3.98
N ARG A 285 11.06 4.64 -4.68
CA ARG A 285 11.01 3.22 -4.32
C ARG A 285 12.41 2.58 -4.26
N PHE A 286 13.29 2.94 -5.20
CA PHE A 286 14.70 2.49 -5.19
C PHE A 286 15.44 2.99 -3.93
N CYS A 287 15.47 4.31 -3.70
CA CYS A 287 16.17 4.87 -2.55
C CYS A 287 15.58 4.41 -1.21
N LYS A 288 14.26 4.23 -1.13
CA LYS A 288 13.61 3.65 0.05
C LYS A 288 14.14 2.24 0.34
N LYS A 289 14.40 1.43 -0.69
CA LYS A 289 14.96 0.09 -0.53
C LYS A 289 16.43 0.13 -0.11
N PHE A 290 17.27 0.83 -0.85
CA PHE A 290 18.74 0.74 -0.69
C PHE A 290 19.33 1.76 0.29
N ARG A 291 18.83 2.99 0.30
CA ARG A 291 19.37 4.07 1.16
C ARG A 291 18.65 4.20 2.50
N VAL A 292 17.50 3.55 2.67
CA VAL A 292 16.72 3.62 3.92
C VAL A 292 16.54 2.24 4.52
N ASN A 293 15.87 1.32 3.82
CA ASN A 293 15.54 0.02 4.38
C ASN A 293 16.76 -0.88 4.55
N ALA A 294 17.74 -0.87 3.62
CA ALA A 294 18.93 -1.73 3.72
C ALA A 294 19.76 -1.43 4.98
N ALA A 295 19.91 -0.15 5.35
CA ALA A 295 20.57 0.25 6.59
C ALA A 295 19.73 -0.04 7.85
N LEU A 296 18.41 0.16 7.75
CA LEU A 296 17.53 0.13 8.93
C LEU A 296 16.93 -1.24 9.24
N ASN A 297 16.89 -2.17 8.29
CA ASN A 297 16.33 -3.51 8.50
C ASN A 297 17.26 -4.40 9.36
N PRO A 298 18.59 -4.40 9.22
CA PRO A 298 19.49 -5.13 10.11
C PRO A 298 19.38 -4.68 11.58
N GLN A 299 19.03 -3.42 11.82
CA GLN A 299 18.79 -2.87 13.16
C GLN A 299 17.44 -3.33 13.76
N ARG A 300 16.60 -4.05 13.00
CA ARG A 300 15.36 -4.63 13.50
C ARG A 300 15.63 -6.00 14.09
N THR A 301 15.05 -6.28 15.25
CA THR A 301 15.12 -7.64 15.79
C THR A 301 14.25 -8.59 14.97
N VAL A 302 14.59 -9.88 14.99
CA VAL A 302 13.83 -10.94 14.29
C VAL A 302 12.34 -10.90 14.66
N GLY A 303 12.01 -10.61 15.91
CA GLY A 303 10.63 -10.44 16.37
C GLY A 303 9.90 -9.28 15.68
N GLN A 304 10.57 -8.13 15.51
CA GLN A 304 9.98 -6.98 14.80
C GLN A 304 9.74 -7.27 13.32
N MET A 305 10.58 -8.10 12.69
CA MET A 305 10.42 -8.50 11.29
C MET A 305 9.28 -9.50 11.10
N ARG A 306 9.02 -10.36 12.09
CA ARG A 306 7.98 -11.41 12.04
C ARG A 306 6.61 -10.97 12.56
N GLU A 307 6.51 -9.82 13.23
CA GLU A 307 5.29 -9.33 13.91
C GLU A 307 4.06 -9.30 12.99
N ASP A 308 4.20 -8.82 11.75
CA ASP A 308 3.09 -8.74 10.80
C ASP A 308 2.61 -10.12 10.33
N GLY A 309 3.54 -11.05 10.10
CA GLY A 309 3.22 -12.42 9.70
C GLY A 309 2.57 -13.21 10.84
N GLN A 310 3.09 -13.06 12.06
CA GLN A 310 2.51 -13.67 13.27
C GLN A 310 1.10 -13.15 13.54
N ARG A 311 0.87 -11.83 13.42
CA ARG A 311 -0.47 -11.25 13.59
C ARG A 311 -1.46 -11.81 12.58
N ARG A 312 -1.06 -11.91 11.30
CA ARG A 312 -1.93 -12.48 10.26
C ARG A 312 -2.31 -13.92 10.58
N ARG A 313 -1.33 -14.75 10.93
CA ARG A 313 -1.53 -16.16 11.32
C ARG A 313 -2.41 -16.30 12.57
N ALA A 314 -2.26 -15.39 13.54
CA ALA A 314 -3.08 -15.37 14.74
C ALA A 314 -4.55 -15.07 14.42
N ILE A 315 -4.82 -14.09 13.54
CA ILE A 315 -6.19 -13.78 13.10
C ILE A 315 -6.79 -14.94 12.32
N GLU A 316 -6.04 -15.56 11.42
CA GLU A 316 -6.49 -16.74 10.66
C GLU A 316 -6.87 -17.89 11.60
N LEU A 317 -6.02 -18.20 12.58
CA LEU A 317 -6.29 -19.23 13.57
C LEU A 317 -7.50 -18.88 14.45
N LEU A 318 -7.63 -17.61 14.84
CA LEU A 318 -8.76 -17.11 15.63
C LEU A 318 -10.07 -17.33 14.87
N VAL A 319 -10.14 -16.90 13.61
CA VAL A 319 -11.32 -17.06 12.76
C VAL A 319 -11.66 -18.54 12.58
N ASN A 320 -10.68 -19.38 12.25
CA ASN A 320 -10.91 -20.82 12.07
C ASN A 320 -11.40 -21.52 13.36
N LYS A 321 -10.81 -21.21 14.52
CA LYS A 321 -11.25 -21.78 15.81
C LYS A 321 -12.62 -21.23 16.24
N ALA A 322 -12.93 -19.98 15.93
CA ALA A 322 -14.22 -19.37 16.24
C ALA A 322 -15.36 -19.98 15.41
N ILE A 323 -15.13 -20.21 14.11
CA ILE A 323 -16.05 -20.95 13.22
C ILE A 323 -16.11 -22.43 13.62
N GLY A 324 -15.05 -22.94 14.26
CA GLY A 324 -14.94 -24.31 14.76
C GLY A 324 -14.28 -25.27 13.79
N ARG A 325 -14.00 -24.84 12.55
CA ARG A 325 -13.29 -25.60 11.50
C ARG A 325 -12.55 -24.63 10.57
N SER A 326 -11.49 -25.13 9.90
CA SER A 326 -10.84 -24.39 8.82
C SER A 326 -11.69 -24.50 7.54
N PRO A 327 -12.02 -23.40 6.85
CA PRO A 327 -12.79 -23.45 5.60
C PRO A 327 -12.11 -24.29 4.50
N VAL A 328 -10.78 -24.30 4.46
CA VAL A 328 -10.01 -25.16 3.54
C VAL A 328 -10.21 -26.66 3.86
N VAL A 329 -10.21 -27.01 5.14
CA VAL A 329 -10.47 -28.39 5.59
C VAL A 329 -11.92 -28.79 5.34
N GLN A 330 -12.85 -27.85 5.55
CA GLN A 330 -14.26 -28.06 5.25
C GLN A 330 -14.47 -28.30 3.75
N TYR A 331 -13.86 -27.47 2.90
CA TYR A 331 -13.88 -27.63 1.46
C TYR A 331 -13.44 -29.04 1.05
N ARG A 332 -12.30 -29.50 1.57
CA ARG A 332 -11.78 -30.85 1.30
C ARG A 332 -12.74 -31.96 1.70
N LYS A 333 -13.49 -31.80 2.80
CA LYS A 333 -14.50 -32.77 3.24
C LYS A 333 -15.74 -32.77 2.35
N GLU A 334 -16.15 -31.59 1.88
CA GLU A 334 -17.33 -31.41 1.03
C GLU A 334 -17.07 -31.83 -0.43
N HIS A 335 -15.80 -31.90 -0.85
CA HIS A 335 -15.38 -32.19 -2.22
C HIS A 335 -14.54 -33.47 -2.31
N ASP A 336 -14.91 -34.52 -1.56
CA ASP A 336 -14.34 -35.87 -1.65
C ASP A 336 -12.80 -35.93 -1.59
N GLY A 337 -12.19 -35.07 -0.77
CA GLY A 337 -10.74 -35.05 -0.56
C GLY A 337 -9.96 -34.18 -1.53
N ARG A 338 -10.60 -33.51 -2.51
CA ARG A 338 -9.97 -32.55 -3.42
C ARG A 338 -9.36 -31.37 -2.67
N GLU A 339 -8.19 -30.91 -3.12
CA GLU A 339 -7.51 -29.76 -2.53
C GLU A 339 -8.04 -28.46 -3.14
N LEU A 340 -8.29 -27.46 -2.29
CA LEU A 340 -8.77 -26.14 -2.72
C LEU A 340 -7.84 -25.50 -3.76
N SER A 341 -6.54 -25.75 -3.69
CA SER A 341 -5.58 -25.20 -4.65
C SER A 341 -5.76 -25.73 -6.06
N ASP A 342 -6.11 -27.00 -6.20
CA ASP A 342 -6.30 -27.63 -7.51
C ASP A 342 -7.55 -27.06 -8.17
N ASP A 343 -8.64 -27.02 -7.42
CA ASP A 343 -9.96 -26.58 -7.91
C ASP A 343 -9.94 -25.10 -8.27
N ILE A 344 -9.28 -24.26 -7.47
CA ILE A 344 -9.11 -22.83 -7.79
C ILE A 344 -8.17 -22.65 -8.99
N TRP A 345 -7.10 -23.44 -9.11
CA TRP A 345 -6.21 -23.35 -10.27
C TRP A 345 -6.95 -23.70 -11.58
N GLU A 346 -7.79 -24.74 -11.57
CA GLU A 346 -8.63 -25.13 -12.70
C GLU A 346 -9.71 -24.08 -12.99
N LYS A 347 -10.38 -23.57 -11.95
CA LYS A 347 -11.44 -22.54 -12.04
C LYS A 347 -10.98 -21.26 -12.72
N PHE A 348 -9.70 -20.91 -12.60
CA PHE A 348 -9.10 -19.75 -13.26
C PHE A 348 -8.31 -20.10 -14.54
N ASP A 349 -8.68 -21.20 -15.20
CA ASP A 349 -8.07 -21.65 -16.47
C ASP A 349 -6.53 -21.72 -16.39
N LYS A 350 -6.02 -22.16 -15.24
CA LYS A 350 -4.60 -22.38 -14.98
C LYS A 350 -3.75 -21.12 -15.21
N LYS A 351 -4.34 -19.93 -15.02
CA LYS A 351 -3.70 -18.63 -15.24
C LYS A 351 -3.83 -17.72 -14.02
N CYS A 352 -2.93 -16.74 -13.94
CA CYS A 352 -3.08 -15.62 -13.01
C CYS A 352 -4.29 -14.80 -13.42
N PHE A 353 -5.25 -14.57 -12.51
CA PHE A 353 -6.45 -13.80 -12.82
C PHE A 353 -6.13 -12.37 -13.32
N LYS A 354 -5.15 -11.70 -12.69
CA LYS A 354 -4.81 -10.29 -12.99
C LYS A 354 -4.03 -10.12 -14.30
N CYS A 355 -2.92 -10.83 -14.47
CA CYS A 355 -2.01 -10.62 -15.61
C CYS A 355 -2.19 -11.67 -16.72
N LYS A 356 -3.10 -12.62 -16.53
CA LYS A 356 -3.44 -13.71 -17.46
C LYS A 356 -2.27 -14.64 -17.82
N THR A 357 -1.13 -14.51 -17.15
CA THR A 357 0.04 -15.38 -17.34
C THR A 357 -0.30 -16.83 -16.95
N PRO A 358 0.00 -17.83 -17.79
CA PRO A 358 -0.15 -19.24 -17.44
C PRO A 358 0.66 -19.61 -16.20
N LEU A 359 0.08 -20.42 -15.32
CA LEU A 359 0.67 -20.88 -14.07
C LEU A 359 0.66 -22.41 -14.01
N LYS A 360 1.77 -22.98 -13.57
CA LYS A 360 1.77 -24.34 -13.02
C LYS A 360 1.15 -24.30 -11.61
N LEU A 361 0.56 -25.41 -11.16
CA LEU A 361 -0.06 -25.51 -9.84
C LEU A 361 0.85 -25.00 -8.70
N ASN A 362 2.13 -25.39 -8.69
CA ASN A 362 3.10 -24.96 -7.68
C ASN A 362 3.51 -23.47 -7.76
N GLN A 363 3.07 -22.75 -8.79
CA GLN A 363 3.29 -21.30 -8.95
C GLN A 363 2.07 -20.48 -8.51
N VAL A 364 0.92 -21.13 -8.30
CA VAL A 364 -0.31 -20.48 -7.88
C VAL A 364 -0.17 -20.00 -6.44
N ASN A 365 -0.54 -18.75 -6.22
CA ASN A 365 -0.78 -18.23 -4.88
C ASN A 365 -2.30 -18.06 -4.72
N LEU A 366 -2.88 -18.80 -3.77
CA LEU A 366 -4.26 -18.61 -3.38
C LEU A 366 -4.37 -17.31 -2.59
N ASP A 367 -4.97 -16.31 -3.23
CA ASP A 367 -5.21 -15.02 -2.61
C ASP A 367 -6.59 -14.99 -1.96
N HIS A 368 -6.67 -14.34 -0.80
CA HIS A 368 -7.93 -14.02 -0.18
C HIS A 368 -8.57 -12.90 -1.02
N THR A 369 -9.54 -13.27 -1.86
CA THR A 369 -10.24 -12.33 -2.75
C THR A 369 -10.68 -11.11 -1.96
N ARG A 370 -11.43 -11.35 -0.87
CA ARG A 370 -11.72 -10.37 0.19
C ARG A 370 -10.67 -10.50 1.29
N PRO A 371 -10.11 -9.41 1.83
CA PRO A 371 -8.89 -9.50 2.64
C PRO A 371 -9.13 -10.05 4.07
N LEU A 372 -8.23 -10.92 4.54
CA LEU A 372 -8.25 -11.46 5.92
C LEU A 372 -8.20 -10.39 7.01
N SER A 373 -7.63 -9.21 6.74
CA SER A 373 -7.67 -8.07 7.68
C SER A 373 -9.10 -7.55 7.95
N LEU A 374 -10.05 -7.96 7.12
CA LEU A 374 -11.49 -7.72 7.25
C LEU A 374 -12.25 -9.01 7.59
N LEU A 375 -11.56 -9.99 8.18
CA LEU A 375 -12.12 -11.24 8.70
C LEU A 375 -12.71 -12.20 7.65
N TRP A 376 -12.40 -11.97 6.37
CA TRP A 376 -12.73 -12.90 5.30
C TRP A 376 -11.68 -14.03 5.25
N PRO A 377 -12.03 -15.29 5.58
CA PRO A 377 -11.08 -16.39 5.54
C PRO A 377 -10.78 -16.83 4.10
N LEU A 378 -9.77 -17.70 3.93
CA LEU A 378 -9.50 -18.34 2.64
C LEU A 378 -10.51 -19.47 2.42
N ASP A 379 -11.35 -19.34 1.39
CA ASP A 379 -12.44 -20.26 1.05
C ASP A 379 -12.50 -20.52 -0.47
N SER A 380 -13.59 -21.13 -0.95
CA SER A 380 -13.84 -21.43 -2.38
C SER A 380 -13.98 -20.19 -3.28
N THR A 381 -14.00 -18.99 -2.70
CA THR A 381 -14.01 -17.71 -3.42
C THR A 381 -12.60 -17.19 -3.68
N ALA A 382 -11.55 -17.90 -3.23
CA ALA A 382 -10.15 -17.53 -3.43
C ALA A 382 -9.81 -17.22 -4.91
N THR A 383 -8.85 -16.32 -5.12
CA THR A 383 -8.39 -15.95 -6.47
C THR A 383 -7.03 -16.57 -6.76
N ALA A 384 -6.85 -17.15 -7.96
CA ALA A 384 -5.56 -17.61 -8.43
C ALA A 384 -4.69 -16.43 -8.92
N LEU A 385 -3.59 -16.14 -8.21
CA LEU A 385 -2.63 -15.10 -8.60
C LEU A 385 -1.21 -15.65 -8.74
N CYS A 386 -0.42 -15.03 -9.62
CA CYS A 386 1.03 -15.23 -9.62
C CYS A 386 1.66 -14.52 -8.41
N LYS A 387 2.89 -14.91 -8.06
CA LYS A 387 3.63 -14.32 -6.92
C LYS A 387 3.72 -12.79 -6.98
N ASP A 388 3.96 -12.23 -8.16
CA ASP A 388 4.16 -10.80 -8.33
C ASP A 388 2.83 -10.04 -8.16
N CYS A 389 1.74 -10.50 -8.81
CA CYS A 389 0.40 -9.93 -8.63
C CYS A 389 -0.11 -10.05 -7.19
N ASN A 390 0.10 -11.19 -6.53
CA ASN A 390 -0.24 -11.39 -5.11
C ASN A 390 0.51 -10.39 -4.20
N THR A 391 1.80 -10.19 -4.47
CA THR A 391 2.66 -9.22 -3.76
C THR A 391 2.23 -7.77 -3.97
N ASP A 392 1.59 -7.47 -5.10
CA ASP A 392 1.08 -6.13 -5.42
C ASP A 392 -0.33 -5.87 -4.86
N LYS A 393 -1.19 -6.89 -4.81
CA LYS A 393 -2.51 -6.82 -4.17
C LYS A 393 -2.39 -6.66 -2.66
N ARG A 394 -1.58 -7.48 -2.00
CA ARG A 394 -1.35 -7.46 -0.54
C ARG A 394 -2.65 -7.54 0.28
N ALA A 395 -3.08 -6.42 0.84
CA ALA A 395 -4.27 -6.27 1.67
C ALA A 395 -5.22 -5.21 1.09
N LYS A 396 -5.03 -4.84 -0.18
CA LYS A 396 -5.96 -3.98 -0.92
C LYS A 396 -7.28 -4.71 -1.11
N MET A 397 -8.36 -3.94 -1.12
CA MET A 397 -9.67 -4.46 -1.54
C MET A 397 -9.64 -4.83 -3.03
N PRO A 398 -10.52 -5.74 -3.49
CA PRO A 398 -10.69 -6.00 -4.92
C PRO A 398 -10.88 -4.72 -5.72
N SER A 399 -11.77 -3.82 -5.27
CA SER A 399 -12.03 -2.52 -5.92
C SER A 399 -10.85 -1.54 -5.97
N GLU A 400 -9.80 -1.77 -5.18
CA GLU A 400 -8.59 -0.95 -5.23
C GLU A 400 -7.50 -1.55 -6.14
N PHE A 401 -7.71 -2.77 -6.66
CA PHE A 401 -6.70 -3.54 -7.37
C PHE A 401 -7.14 -4.02 -8.76
N TYR A 402 -8.43 -4.32 -8.91
CA TYR A 402 -9.04 -4.75 -10.15
C TYR A 402 -9.80 -3.60 -10.82
N THR A 403 -9.84 -3.60 -12.14
CA THR A 403 -10.69 -2.70 -12.94
C THR A 403 -12.15 -3.14 -12.83
N GLU A 404 -13.08 -2.31 -13.30
CA GLU A 404 -14.51 -2.64 -13.25
C GLU A 404 -14.84 -3.93 -14.00
N ASN A 405 -14.31 -4.11 -15.22
CA ASN A 405 -14.47 -5.34 -16.00
C ASN A 405 -13.85 -6.57 -15.30
N GLU A 406 -12.67 -6.41 -14.70
CA GLU A 406 -12.07 -7.48 -13.91
C GLU A 406 -12.93 -7.81 -12.68
N LEU A 407 -13.59 -6.83 -12.04
CA LEU A 407 -14.51 -7.11 -10.93
C LEU A 407 -15.74 -7.90 -11.40
N GLN A 408 -16.27 -7.60 -12.59
CA GLN A 408 -17.38 -8.35 -13.18
C GLN A 408 -16.99 -9.80 -13.51
N GLU A 409 -15.83 -10.00 -14.13
CA GLU A 409 -15.29 -11.33 -14.41
C GLU A 409 -15.04 -12.10 -13.10
N LEU A 410 -14.47 -11.43 -12.09
CA LEU A 410 -14.20 -12.02 -10.79
C LEU A 410 -15.50 -12.40 -10.06
N ALA A 411 -16.52 -11.56 -10.10
CA ALA A 411 -17.85 -11.84 -9.54
C ALA A 411 -18.45 -13.09 -10.19
N TYR A 412 -18.43 -13.17 -11.52
CA TYR A 412 -18.92 -14.32 -12.28
C TYR A 412 -18.18 -15.61 -11.90
N ILE A 413 -16.84 -15.58 -11.88
CA ILE A 413 -16.04 -16.77 -11.55
C ILE A 413 -16.26 -17.18 -10.09
N THR A 414 -16.17 -16.24 -9.15
CA THR A 414 -16.19 -16.55 -7.71
C THR A 414 -17.58 -16.80 -7.14
N GLY A 415 -18.63 -16.33 -7.81
CA GLY A 415 -20.01 -16.32 -7.31
C GLY A 415 -20.28 -15.17 -6.32
N LEU A 416 -19.31 -14.27 -6.11
CA LEU A 416 -19.49 -13.09 -5.26
C LEU A 416 -20.26 -12.00 -5.99
N SER A 417 -21.06 -11.22 -5.26
CA SER A 417 -21.71 -10.07 -5.87
C SER A 417 -20.70 -8.93 -6.13
N LEU A 418 -21.01 -8.09 -7.12
CA LEU A 418 -20.22 -6.87 -7.38
C LEU A 418 -20.21 -5.92 -6.18
N GLU A 419 -21.33 -5.85 -5.44
CA GLU A 419 -21.44 -5.05 -4.23
C GLU A 419 -20.44 -5.54 -3.17
N GLU A 420 -20.35 -6.85 -2.93
CA GLU A 420 -19.39 -7.43 -1.98
C GLU A 420 -17.94 -7.19 -2.39
N LEU A 421 -17.61 -7.33 -3.68
CA LEU A 421 -16.24 -7.10 -4.16
C LEU A 421 -15.82 -5.62 -4.03
N LYS A 422 -16.79 -4.70 -4.13
CA LYS A 422 -16.56 -3.26 -3.96
C LYS A 422 -16.64 -2.80 -2.52
N SER A 423 -17.37 -3.53 -1.68
CA SER A 423 -17.62 -3.19 -0.29
C SER A 423 -16.34 -3.17 0.52
N GLY A 424 -16.18 -2.11 1.32
CA GLY A 424 -15.09 -2.00 2.30
C GLY A 424 -15.38 -2.68 3.63
N HIS A 425 -16.49 -3.40 3.76
CA HIS A 425 -16.99 -3.95 5.02
C HIS A 425 -16.25 -5.24 5.42
N PRO A 426 -16.15 -5.52 6.74
CA PRO A 426 -15.70 -6.80 7.24
C PRO A 426 -16.73 -7.90 6.97
N ASN A 427 -16.30 -9.15 7.13
CA ASN A 427 -17.23 -10.26 7.31
C ASN A 427 -17.98 -10.05 8.63
N VAL A 428 -19.19 -9.51 8.54
CA VAL A 428 -20.04 -9.16 9.69
C VAL A 428 -20.41 -10.42 10.48
N GLU A 429 -20.73 -11.53 9.81
CA GLU A 429 -21.09 -12.78 10.48
C GLU A 429 -19.96 -13.29 11.39
N VAL A 430 -18.72 -13.26 10.88
CA VAL A 430 -17.53 -13.63 11.64
C VAL A 430 -17.25 -12.61 12.74
N LEU A 431 -17.43 -11.31 12.47
CA LEU A 431 -17.26 -10.26 13.48
C LEU A 431 -18.21 -10.46 14.67
N ASP A 432 -19.49 -10.69 14.39
CA ASP A 432 -20.54 -10.93 15.39
C ASP A 432 -20.30 -12.24 16.16
N LEU A 433 -19.84 -13.29 15.47
CA LEU A 433 -19.44 -14.53 16.09
C LEU A 433 -18.28 -14.33 17.07
N LEU A 434 -17.25 -13.59 16.65
CA LEU A 434 -16.10 -13.27 17.51
C LEU A 434 -16.52 -12.43 18.72
N TRP A 435 -17.42 -11.46 18.53
CA TRP A 435 -17.94 -10.65 19.62
C TRP A 435 -18.74 -11.46 20.63
N ARG A 436 -19.62 -12.36 20.16
CA ARG A 436 -20.39 -13.27 21.03
C ARG A 436 -19.48 -14.23 21.79
N ARG A 437 -18.40 -14.70 21.16
CA ARG A 437 -17.43 -15.63 21.76
C ARG A 437 -16.27 -14.92 22.49
N ARG A 438 -16.32 -13.60 22.70
CA ARG A 438 -15.21 -12.82 23.27
C ARG A 438 -14.68 -13.35 24.61
N GLU A 439 -15.55 -13.86 25.48
CA GLU A 439 -15.13 -14.45 26.76
C GLU A 439 -14.23 -15.67 26.54
N TRP A 440 -14.60 -16.57 25.62
CA TRP A 440 -13.74 -17.69 25.20
C TRP A 440 -12.45 -17.20 24.55
N ILE A 441 -12.50 -16.13 23.73
CA ILE A 441 -11.29 -15.55 23.13
C ILE A 441 -10.31 -15.11 24.21
N PHE A 442 -10.80 -14.36 25.20
CA PHE A 442 -9.97 -13.75 26.22
C PHE A 442 -9.48 -14.75 27.27
N SER A 443 -10.30 -15.73 27.64
CA SER A 443 -9.99 -16.70 28.71
C SER A 443 -9.32 -17.97 28.22
N VAL A 444 -9.50 -18.36 26.95
CA VAL A 444 -8.98 -19.63 26.42
C VAL A 444 -8.03 -19.39 25.25
N PHE A 445 -8.47 -18.68 24.21
CA PHE A 445 -7.65 -18.51 23.02
C PHE A 445 -6.38 -17.69 23.29
N PHE A 446 -6.49 -16.62 24.08
CA PHE A 446 -5.36 -15.76 24.45
C PHE A 446 -4.39 -16.37 25.47
N GLU A 447 -4.79 -17.44 26.16
CA GLU A 447 -3.92 -18.18 27.08
C GLU A 447 -3.06 -19.22 26.36
N ASP A 448 -3.24 -19.42 25.05
CA ASP A 448 -2.32 -20.23 24.24
C ASP A 448 -0.88 -19.68 24.39
N PRO A 449 0.11 -20.53 24.72
CA PRO A 449 1.50 -20.11 24.93
C PRO A 449 2.12 -19.38 23.73
N ASN A 450 1.55 -19.53 22.53
CA ASN A 450 1.96 -18.81 21.33
C ASN A 450 1.54 -17.34 21.32
N PHE A 451 0.50 -16.97 22.09
CA PHE A 451 -0.04 -15.60 22.15
C PHE A 451 0.20 -14.91 23.49
N ALA A 452 0.36 -15.67 24.59
CA ALA A 452 0.60 -15.13 25.92
C ALA A 452 2.00 -14.49 26.12
N LYS A 453 2.95 -14.73 25.19
CA LYS A 453 4.32 -14.19 25.29
C LYS A 453 4.38 -12.70 24.92
N ILE A 454 4.93 -11.90 25.83
CA ILE A 454 5.27 -10.49 25.57
C ILE A 454 6.58 -10.44 24.81
N HIS A 455 6.55 -9.96 23.57
CA HIS A 455 7.74 -9.81 22.74
C HIS A 455 8.20 -8.35 22.72
N GLN A 456 9.27 -8.06 23.47
CA GLN A 456 9.89 -6.73 23.54
C GLN A 456 8.90 -5.62 23.95
N GLY A 457 8.19 -5.84 25.06
CA GLY A 457 7.20 -4.90 25.61
C GLY A 457 5.88 -4.82 24.86
N LYS A 458 5.70 -5.58 23.77
CA LYS A 458 4.40 -5.70 23.08
C LYS A 458 3.72 -7.03 23.39
N ASP A 459 2.47 -6.93 23.81
CA ASP A 459 1.58 -8.07 23.97
C ASP A 459 0.87 -8.38 22.64
N THR A 460 1.01 -9.61 22.17
CA THR A 460 0.37 -10.09 20.93
C THR A 460 -1.15 -10.02 21.03
N ARG A 461 -1.73 -10.23 22.21
CA ARG A 461 -3.17 -10.15 22.46
C ARG A 461 -3.71 -8.74 22.19
N HIS A 462 -2.97 -7.72 22.63
CA HIS A 462 -3.29 -6.32 22.32
C HIS A 462 -3.21 -6.00 20.82
N LEU A 463 -2.30 -6.64 20.07
CA LEU A 463 -2.22 -6.47 18.62
C LEU A 463 -3.41 -7.13 17.90
N ILE A 464 -3.90 -8.26 18.42
CA ILE A 464 -5.07 -8.96 17.88
C ILE A 464 -6.33 -8.13 18.11
N VAL A 465 -6.62 -7.68 19.34
CA VAL A 465 -7.82 -6.86 19.62
C VAL A 465 -7.82 -5.55 18.84
N LYS A 466 -6.66 -4.89 18.69
CA LYS A 466 -6.53 -3.69 17.82
C LYS A 466 -6.76 -3.99 16.34
N ALA A 467 -6.50 -5.21 15.88
CA ALA A 467 -6.81 -5.61 14.51
C ALA A 467 -8.32 -5.87 14.35
N LEU A 468 -8.97 -6.49 15.35
CA LEU A 468 -10.42 -6.69 15.38
C LEU A 468 -11.15 -5.34 15.41
N ASP A 469 -10.71 -4.38 16.23
CA ASP A 469 -11.30 -3.02 16.25
C ASP A 469 -11.19 -2.32 14.89
N LYS A 470 -10.09 -2.52 14.17
CA LYS A 470 -9.94 -1.94 12.82
C LYS A 470 -10.90 -2.56 11.80
N ALA A 471 -11.18 -3.85 11.91
CA ALA A 471 -12.18 -4.50 11.08
C ALA A 471 -13.58 -3.99 11.47
N SER A 472 -13.87 -3.99 12.78
CA SER A 472 -15.11 -3.48 13.39
C SER A 472 -15.44 -2.04 12.98
N GLN A 473 -14.47 -1.13 12.98
CA GLN A 473 -14.67 0.27 12.54
C GLN A 473 -15.11 0.40 11.08
N ARG A 474 -14.96 -0.64 10.26
CA ARG A 474 -15.44 -0.67 8.86
C ARG A 474 -16.78 -1.38 8.71
N ALA A 475 -17.35 -1.91 9.80
CA ALA A 475 -18.70 -2.45 9.81
C ALA A 475 -19.75 -1.31 9.79
N PRO A 476 -21.00 -1.62 9.41
CA PRO A 476 -22.17 -0.80 9.72
C PRO A 476 -22.19 -0.39 11.19
N GLU A 477 -22.73 0.78 11.49
CA GLU A 477 -22.62 1.42 12.81
C GLU A 477 -23.19 0.54 13.93
N GLU A 478 -24.30 -0.13 13.66
CA GLU A 478 -25.00 -1.08 14.52
C GLU A 478 -24.19 -2.34 14.88
N GLN A 479 -23.14 -2.66 14.11
CA GLN A 479 -22.29 -3.84 14.28
C GLN A 479 -20.86 -3.46 14.69
N ARG A 480 -20.65 -2.23 15.15
CA ARG A 480 -19.35 -1.78 15.67
C ARG A 480 -19.16 -2.21 17.11
N TYR A 481 -18.15 -3.04 17.32
CA TYR A 481 -17.70 -3.49 18.63
C TYR A 481 -16.32 -2.91 18.99
N SER A 482 -16.08 -2.80 20.30
CA SER A 482 -14.80 -2.40 20.87
C SER A 482 -14.17 -3.56 21.63
N PHE A 483 -13.36 -4.37 20.93
CA PHE A 483 -12.62 -5.49 21.51
C PHE A 483 -11.52 -5.02 22.45
N THR A 484 -10.90 -3.85 22.18
CA THR A 484 -9.90 -3.28 23.11
C THR A 484 -10.53 -2.93 24.46
N GLU A 485 -11.70 -2.30 24.48
CA GLU A 485 -12.38 -1.95 25.73
C GLU A 485 -12.89 -3.19 26.47
N ALA A 486 -13.50 -4.14 25.74
CA ALA A 486 -13.97 -5.41 26.30
C ALA A 486 -12.81 -6.20 26.92
N TYR A 487 -11.67 -6.30 26.23
CA TYR A 487 -10.51 -6.99 26.76
C TYR A 487 -9.89 -6.27 27.97
N ALA A 488 -9.87 -4.93 27.96
CA ALA A 488 -9.42 -4.17 29.12
C ALA A 488 -10.35 -4.38 30.34
N ALA A 489 -11.67 -4.51 30.13
CA ALA A 489 -12.62 -4.86 31.19
C ALA A 489 -12.39 -6.28 31.72
N PHE A 490 -12.19 -7.26 30.83
CA PHE A 490 -11.86 -8.63 31.20
C PHE A 490 -10.60 -8.69 32.08
N LEU A 491 -9.53 -8.00 31.71
CA LEU A 491 -8.30 -7.94 32.50
C LEU A 491 -8.49 -7.27 33.88
N ARG A 492 -9.41 -6.31 34.00
CA ARG A 492 -9.73 -5.68 35.30
C ARG A 492 -10.51 -6.61 36.22
N ASN A 493 -11.29 -7.53 35.67
CA ASN A 493 -12.08 -8.49 36.47
C ASN A 493 -11.28 -9.75 36.82
N LYS A 494 -10.17 -10.01 36.12
CA LYS A 494 -9.26 -11.16 36.35
C LYS A 494 -8.18 -10.86 37.40
N ASN A 495 -7.84 -9.59 37.61
CA ASN A 495 -6.94 -9.11 38.66
C ASN A 495 -7.76 -8.57 39.82
#